data_AF-A0A3P8FXQ9-F1
#
_entry.id   AF-A0A3P8FXQ9-F1
#
_cell.length_a   1.000
_cell.length_b   1.000
_cell.length_c   1.000
_cell.angle_alpha   90.00
_cell.angle_beta   90.00
_cell.angle_gamma   90.00
#
_symmetry.space_group_name_H-M   'P 1'
#
loop_
_entity.id
_entity.type
_entity.pdbx_description
1 polymer ?
#
loop_
_entity_poly.entity_id
_entity_poly.type
_entity_poly.pdbx_seq_one_letter_code
_entity_poly.pdbx_strand_id
1 'polypeptide(L)'
;MLAEVPKLLREEDTVSLRRFYELIRRGPDGFHALLPLFEQYIKQTGLEDIRVNAETMLKDADKYVCRLLDLYFRFSRVVEEAFNNDPLLLSSRDKAYQEIVNNTSVLTTDVPTSVS
;
A
#
# COMPACT_ATOMS: atom_id res chain seq x y z
N MET A 1 -18.21 9.82 -1.11
CA MET A 1 -17.67 9.16 -2.32
C MET A 1 -16.26 8.66 -2.11
N LEU A 2 -15.26 9.51 -1.82
CA LEU A 2 -13.87 9.07 -1.58
C LEU A 2 -13.66 8.16 -0.35
N ALA A 3 -14.54 8.24 0.64
CA ALA A 3 -14.48 7.39 1.84
C ALA A 3 -14.76 5.90 1.59
N GLU A 4 -15.29 5.52 0.43
CA GLU A 4 -15.54 4.11 0.09
C GLU A 4 -14.33 3.46 -0.59
N VAL A 5 -13.37 4.24 -1.09
CA VAL A 5 -12.16 3.72 -1.74
C VAL A 5 -11.40 2.73 -0.84
N PRO A 6 -11.13 3.01 0.45
CA PRO A 6 -10.47 2.05 1.33
C PRO A 6 -11.26 0.75 1.50
N LYS A 7 -12.59 0.83 1.53
CA LYS A 7 -13.46 -0.34 1.67
C LYS A 7 -13.42 -1.19 0.40
N LEU A 8 -13.55 -0.57 -0.76
CA LEU A 8 -13.49 -1.27 -2.04
C LEU A 8 -12.11 -1.88 -2.32
N LEU A 9 -11.03 -1.22 -1.89
CA LEU A 9 -9.67 -1.76 -1.93
C LEU A 9 -9.50 -2.95 -0.98
N ARG A 10 -10.19 -2.95 0.17
CA ARG A 10 -10.19 -4.09 1.10
C ARG A 10 -10.94 -5.29 0.54
N GLU A 11 -12.07 -5.04 -0.08
CA GLU A 11 -12.94 -6.05 -0.70
C GLU A 11 -12.40 -6.53 -2.05
N GLU A 12 -11.32 -5.92 -2.56
CA GLU A 12 -10.74 -6.19 -3.88
C GLU A 12 -11.78 -6.11 -5.02
N ASP A 13 -12.80 -5.27 -4.84
CA ASP A 13 -13.87 -5.06 -5.81
C ASP A 13 -13.39 -4.15 -6.93
N THR A 14 -12.63 -4.76 -7.85
CA THR A 14 -12.05 -4.09 -9.02
C THR A 14 -13.12 -3.51 -9.96
N VAL A 15 -14.33 -4.07 -9.97
CA VAL A 15 -15.45 -3.60 -10.80
C VAL A 15 -15.98 -2.27 -10.26
N SER A 16 -16.24 -2.21 -8.96
CA SER A 16 -16.69 -0.96 -8.32
C SER A 16 -15.60 0.09 -8.31
N LEU A 17 -14.33 -0.29 -8.06
CA LEU A 17 -13.18 0.62 -8.15
C LEU A 17 -13.03 1.20 -9.56
N ARG A 18 -13.21 0.39 -10.61
CA ARG A 18 -13.17 0.86 -12.00
C ARG A 18 -14.27 1.87 -12.28
N ARG A 19 -15.51 1.57 -11.90
CA ARG A 19 -16.64 2.52 -12.05
C ARG A 19 -16.37 3.82 -11.31
N PHE A 20 -15.82 3.72 -10.10
CA PHE A 20 -15.45 4.87 -9.29
C PHE A 20 -14.36 5.71 -9.96
N TYR A 21 -13.31 5.06 -10.48
CA TYR A 21 -12.24 5.70 -11.24
C TYR A 21 -12.77 6.43 -12.47
N GLU A 22 -13.62 5.79 -13.28
CA GLU A 22 -14.23 6.42 -14.46
C GLU A 22 -15.09 7.63 -14.10
N LEU A 23 -15.85 7.57 -13.01
CA LEU A 23 -16.64 8.68 -12.51
C LEU A 23 -15.76 9.84 -12.05
N ILE A 24 -14.72 9.55 -11.27
CA ILE A 24 -13.80 10.53 -10.73
C ILE A 24 -12.98 11.21 -11.83
N ARG A 25 -12.54 10.46 -12.85
CA ARG A 25 -11.71 10.97 -13.93
C ARG A 25 -12.44 11.97 -14.84
N ARG A 26 -13.77 12.02 -14.77
CA ARG A 26 -14.60 13.04 -15.45
C ARG A 26 -14.56 14.40 -14.73
N GLY A 27 -14.19 14.44 -13.45
CA GLY A 27 -14.05 15.68 -12.68
C GLY A 27 -12.60 16.20 -12.70
N PRO A 28 -12.38 17.52 -12.78
CA PRO A 28 -11.03 18.11 -12.88
C PRO A 28 -10.14 17.84 -11.66
N ASP A 29 -10.70 17.71 -10.45
CA ASP A 29 -9.93 17.54 -9.20
C ASP A 29 -10.07 16.16 -8.55
N GLY A 30 -11.02 15.34 -9.00
CA GLY A 30 -11.35 14.10 -8.31
C GLY A 30 -10.19 13.10 -8.35
N PHE A 31 -9.50 13.02 -9.48
CA PHE A 31 -8.40 12.07 -9.66
C PHE A 31 -7.18 12.43 -8.82
N HIS A 32 -6.88 13.73 -8.69
CA HIS A 32 -5.83 14.21 -7.80
C HIS A 32 -6.12 13.90 -6.33
N ALA A 33 -7.39 13.85 -5.92
CA ALA A 33 -7.78 13.43 -4.57
C ALA A 33 -7.68 11.92 -4.34
N LEU A 34 -7.74 11.10 -5.39
CA LEU A 34 -7.65 9.63 -5.30
C LEU A 34 -6.22 9.16 -5.03
N LEU A 35 -5.21 9.81 -5.63
CA LEU A 35 -3.80 9.45 -5.48
C LEU A 35 -3.33 9.38 -4.00
N PRO A 36 -3.51 10.42 -3.17
CA PRO A 36 -3.08 10.37 -1.77
C PRO A 36 -3.88 9.35 -0.94
N LEU A 37 -5.16 9.10 -1.27
CA LEU A 37 -5.96 8.10 -0.57
C LEU A 37 -5.48 6.68 -0.88
N PHE A 38 -5.17 6.41 -2.14
CA PHE A 38 -4.60 5.13 -2.55
C PHE A 38 -3.22 4.91 -1.93
N GLU A 39 -2.35 5.91 -1.99
CA GLU A 39 -1.03 5.90 -1.36
C GLU A 39 -1.14 5.64 0.16
N GLN A 40 -2.02 6.35 0.86
CA GLN A 40 -2.26 6.18 2.29
C GLN A 40 -2.81 4.79 2.62
N TYR A 41 -3.72 4.26 1.80
CA TYR A 41 -4.29 2.93 2.03
C TYR A 41 -3.24 1.82 1.91
N ILE A 42 -2.38 1.89 0.88
CA ILE A 42 -1.26 0.96 0.72
C ILE A 42 -0.34 1.03 1.93
N LYS A 43 0.05 2.24 2.36
CA LYS A 43 0.89 2.45 3.54
C LYS A 43 0.27 1.87 4.80
N GLN A 44 -0.99 2.18 5.10
CA GLN A 44 -1.67 1.66 6.30
C GLN A 44 -1.77 0.14 6.28
N THR A 45 -2.13 -0.44 5.13
CA THR A 45 -2.25 -1.90 4.99
C THR A 45 -0.89 -2.58 5.14
N GLY A 46 0.16 -2.06 4.51
CA GLY A 46 1.51 -2.60 4.60
C GLY A 46 2.12 -2.45 5.99
N LEU A 47 1.94 -1.30 6.64
CA LEU A 47 2.42 -1.08 8.01
C LEU A 47 1.71 -1.98 9.02
N GLU A 48 0.39 -2.19 8.89
CA GLU A 48 -0.35 -3.11 9.75
C GLU A 48 0.12 -4.56 9.54
N ASP A 49 0.30 -4.99 8.29
CA ASP A 49 0.79 -6.34 7.97
C ASP A 49 2.18 -6.58 8.57
N ILE A 50 3.10 -5.62 8.40
CA ILE A 50 4.43 -5.67 9.01
C ILE A 50 4.33 -5.68 10.54
N ARG A 51 3.44 -4.88 11.13
CA ARG A 51 3.29 -4.79 12.59
C ARG A 51 2.76 -6.08 13.19
N VAL A 52 1.78 -6.72 12.56
CA VAL A 52 1.21 -8.02 12.96
C VAL A 52 2.24 -9.13 12.79
N ASN A 53 3.06 -9.08 11.74
CA ASN A 53 4.04 -10.13 11.44
C ASN A 53 5.47 -9.80 11.90
N ALA A 54 5.69 -8.68 12.62
CA ALA A 54 7.01 -8.14 12.93
C ALA A 54 7.90 -9.18 13.62
N GLU A 55 7.38 -9.90 14.61
CA GLU A 55 8.12 -10.93 15.35
C GLU A 55 8.55 -12.11 14.47
N THR A 56 7.77 -12.45 13.45
CA THR A 56 8.07 -13.55 12.51
C THR A 56 9.04 -13.06 11.43
N MET A 57 8.83 -11.85 10.91
CA MET A 57 9.68 -11.21 9.92
C MET A 57 11.10 -10.93 10.44
N LEU A 58 11.23 -10.55 11.71
CA LEU A 58 12.53 -10.39 12.38
C LEU A 58 13.34 -11.70 12.46
N LYS A 59 12.63 -12.84 12.49
CA LYS A 59 13.25 -14.17 12.63
C LYS A 59 13.49 -14.85 11.28
N ASP A 60 12.77 -14.44 10.24
CA ASP A 60 12.72 -15.11 8.94
C ASP A 60 12.65 -14.07 7.81
N ALA A 61 13.82 -13.78 7.22
CA ALA A 61 13.97 -12.79 6.16
C ALA A 61 13.25 -13.21 4.86
N ASP A 62 13.15 -14.50 4.57
CA ASP A 62 12.41 -15.02 3.41
C ASP A 62 10.92 -14.69 3.55
N LYS A 63 10.33 -14.92 4.72
CA LYS A 63 8.93 -14.54 4.98
C LYS A 63 8.71 -13.04 4.89
N TYR A 64 9.68 -12.23 5.33
CA TYR A 64 9.61 -10.78 5.17
C TYR A 64 9.51 -10.38 3.69
N VAL A 65 10.41 -10.92 2.85
CA VAL A 65 10.43 -10.64 1.41
C VAL A 65 9.17 -11.16 0.71
N CYS A 66 8.73 -12.38 1.01
CA CYS A 66 7.50 -12.94 0.43
C CYS A 66 6.27 -12.08 0.72
N ARG A 67 6.12 -11.60 1.97
CA ARG A 67 4.99 -10.74 2.34
C ARG A 67 5.01 -9.39 1.63
N LEU A 68 6.19 -8.79 1.53
CA LEU A 68 6.35 -7.56 0.78
C LEU A 68 5.96 -7.78 -0.69
N LEU A 69 6.46 -8.85 -1.32
CA LEU A 69 6.10 -9.21 -2.69
C LEU A 69 4.59 -9.45 -2.85
N ASP A 70 3.96 -10.18 -1.93
CA ASP A 70 2.50 -10.41 -1.94
C ASP A 70 1.73 -9.08 -1.93
N LEU A 71 2.13 -8.15 -1.06
CA LEU A 71 1.54 -6.82 -0.99
C LEU A 71 1.71 -6.06 -2.31
N TYR A 72 2.92 -6.10 -2.87
CA TYR A 72 3.23 -5.45 -4.15
C TYR A 72 2.37 -6.01 -5.29
N PHE A 73 2.33 -7.34 -5.44
CA PHE A 73 1.57 -7.99 -6.50
C PHE A 73 0.07 -7.76 -6.35
N ARG A 74 -0.44 -7.80 -5.12
CA ARG A 74 -1.85 -7.51 -4.82
C ARG A 74 -2.26 -6.13 -5.32
N PHE A 75 -1.52 -5.09 -4.94
CA PHE A 75 -1.84 -3.73 -5.39
C PHE A 75 -1.54 -3.50 -6.88
N SER A 76 -0.52 -4.17 -7.44
CA SER A 76 -0.25 -4.13 -8.88
C SER A 76 -1.44 -4.63 -9.69
N ARG A 77 -2.02 -5.76 -9.26
CA ARG A 77 -3.21 -6.33 -9.88
C ARG A 77 -4.42 -5.40 -9.77
N VAL A 78 -4.62 -4.75 -8.62
CA VAL A 78 -5.69 -3.74 -8.47
C VAL A 78 -5.48 -2.57 -9.44
N VAL A 79 -4.24 -2.07 -9.61
CA VAL A 79 -3.96 -0.98 -10.56
C VAL A 79 -4.19 -1.39 -12.00
N GLU A 80 -3.80 -2.60 -12.35
CA GLU A 80 -4.05 -3.17 -13.67
C GLU A 80 -5.56 -3.34 -13.95
N GLU A 81 -6.28 -4.03 -13.06
CA GLU A 81 -7.69 -4.42 -13.28
C GLU A 81 -8.67 -3.26 -13.03
N ALA A 82 -8.48 -2.49 -11.95
CA ALA A 82 -9.42 -1.43 -11.56
C ALA A 82 -9.09 -0.07 -12.20
N PHE A 83 -7.80 0.25 -12.33
CA PHE A 83 -7.34 1.58 -12.74
C PHE A 83 -6.73 1.60 -14.15
N ASN A 84 -6.89 0.52 -14.92
CA ASN A 84 -6.44 0.41 -16.30
C ASN A 84 -4.94 0.74 -16.46
N ASN A 85 -4.13 0.27 -15.50
CA ASN A 85 -2.69 0.44 -15.46
C ASN A 85 -2.23 1.91 -15.47
N ASP A 86 -2.94 2.77 -14.76
CA ASP A 86 -2.64 4.21 -14.69
C ASP A 86 -1.23 4.48 -14.12
N PRO A 87 -0.36 5.21 -14.84
CA PRO A 87 1.02 5.42 -14.44
C PRO A 87 1.17 6.25 -13.15
N LEU A 88 0.19 7.11 -12.82
CA LEU A 88 0.24 7.92 -11.61
C LEU A 88 -0.09 7.07 -10.38
N LEU A 89 -1.02 6.12 -10.51
CA LEU A 89 -1.32 5.16 -9.44
C LEU A 89 -0.21 4.12 -9.26
N LEU A 90 0.45 3.69 -10.35
CA LEU A 90 1.68 2.89 -10.27
C LEU A 90 2.76 3.65 -9.50
N SER A 91 2.98 4.93 -9.83
CA SER A 91 3.95 5.79 -9.13
C SER A 91 3.60 5.98 -7.65
N SER A 92 2.32 6.19 -7.31
CA SER A 92 1.86 6.27 -5.92
C SER A 92 2.03 4.95 -5.16
N ARG A 93 1.80 3.80 -5.80
CA ARG A 93 2.10 2.48 -5.23
C ARG A 93 3.58 2.34 -4.94
N ASP A 94 4.44 2.64 -5.92
CA ASP A 94 5.89 2.49 -5.77
C ASP A 94 6.44 3.38 -4.65
N LYS A 95 5.94 4.62 -4.56
CA LYS A 95 6.27 5.54 -3.48
C LYS A 95 5.80 5.02 -2.11
N ALA A 96 4.56 4.55 -2.00
CA ALA A 96 4.05 3.95 -0.76
C ALA A 96 4.90 2.73 -0.35
N TYR A 97 5.23 1.88 -1.31
CA TYR A 97 6.01 0.68 -1.08
C TYR A 97 7.44 0.99 -0.63
N GLN A 98 8.09 1.97 -1.27
CA GLN A 98 9.40 2.45 -0.84
C GLN A 98 9.38 2.99 0.59
N GLU A 99 8.33 3.72 0.98
CA GLU A 99 8.18 4.19 2.37
C GLU A 99 7.95 3.06 3.37
N ILE A 100 7.21 2.01 2.99
CA ILE A 100 7.01 0.81 3.82
C ILE A 100 8.34 0.08 4.03
N VAL A 101 9.09 -0.17 2.94
CA VAL A 101 10.39 -0.86 2.99
C VAL A 101 11.43 -0.05 3.76
N ASN A 102 11.41 1.27 3.60
CA ASN A 102 12.30 2.18 4.34
C ASN A 102 11.85 2.41 5.79
N ASN A 103 10.65 1.98 6.19
CA ASN A 103 10.18 2.05 7.57
C ASN A 103 10.79 0.93 8.42
N THR A 104 12.12 0.95 8.59
CA THR A 104 12.89 0.06 9.47
C THR A 104 12.72 0.41 10.96
N SER A 105 11.84 1.36 11.32
CA SER A 105 11.56 1.73 12.71
C SER A 105 10.99 0.58 13.56
N VAL A 106 10.43 -0.46 12.92
CA VAL A 106 10.01 -1.72 13.56
C VAL A 106 11.14 -2.75 13.67
N LEU A 107 12.27 -2.54 12.99
CA LEU A 107 13.44 -3.43 12.96
C LEU A 107 14.60 -2.92 13.82
N THR A 108 14.56 -1.66 14.29
CA THR A 108 15.48 -1.19 15.33
C THR A 108 15.10 -1.81 16.67
N THR A 109 15.58 -3.03 16.90
CA THR A 109 15.95 -3.45 18.25
C THR A 109 16.94 -2.44 18.79
N ASP A 110 16.52 -1.76 19.84
CA ASP A 110 17.35 -0.95 20.73
C ASP A 110 18.72 -1.64 20.88
N VAL A 111 19.78 -1.03 20.34
CA VAL A 111 21.12 -1.38 20.77
C VAL A 111 21.28 -0.60 22.07
N PRO A 112 21.25 -1.23 23.26
CA PRO A 112 21.52 -0.49 24.48
C PRO A 112 22.98 -0.08 24.40
N THR A 113 23.22 1.19 24.08
CA THR A 113 24.54 1.81 24.16
C THR A 113 24.90 1.95 25.64
N SER A 114 25.14 0.82 26.31
CA SER A 114 25.94 0.80 27.53
C SER A 114 27.39 0.96 27.10
N VAL A 115 27.81 2.21 26.93
CA VAL A 115 29.22 2.57 26.97
C VAL A 115 29.46 3.22 28.32
N SER A 116 30.19 2.46 29.15
CA SER A 116 30.71 2.83 30.47
C SER A 116 31.80 3.89 30.37
#